data_AF-A0A1G0X7B0-F1
#
_entry.id   AF-A0A1G0X7B0-F1
#
_cell.length_a   1.000
_cell.length_b   1.000
_cell.length_c   1.000
_cell.angle_alpha   90.00
_cell.angle_beta   90.00
_cell.angle_gamma   90.00
#
_symmetry.space_group_name_H-M   'P 1'
#
loop_
_entity.id
_entity.type
_entity.pdbx_description
1 polymer ?
#
loop_
_entity_poly.entity_id
_entity_poly.type
_entity_poly.pdbx_seq_one_letter_code
_entity_poly.pdbx_strand_id
1 'polypeptide(L)'
;MTINKSLWVNRQNLKLGVSAFGLHGKKIGSIKQIVHDGDTLNTRLTHNLGVRFLGIDTPETSFQFPGTQTFINLSDKKWDDFFRSGKWKENFAIGQDLYHYFNNIIGNGKNVSKNHADLAGEAEKSLVKIINSDFKKSKKSTRSFTFFMAFGNDFLDGYGRLLCYLNSATDNFKNQKDKDEVKKFSYNERQLAAGWAVPYFIWPNIQPFLSIKAFLRENVLPKNFWTLIKKASKLHQARKFVGDARLSNKGIFNSTNPLKLMPFELRIISRKKSPDRYVIDLRDEGNNVLLKAEEYIKIPHQEDRLHIPTEYVPIFQVFGWVIKQ
;
A
#
# COMPACT_ATOMS: atom_id res chain seq x y z
N MET A 1 0.26 6.08 30.33
CA MET A 1 0.09 7.51 30.03
C MET A 1 -1.29 7.68 29.42
N THR A 2 -2.18 8.43 30.07
CA THR A 2 -3.46 8.84 29.47
C THR A 2 -3.15 9.89 28.42
N ILE A 3 -2.88 9.45 27.18
CA ILE A 3 -2.64 10.37 26.08
C ILE A 3 -4.00 10.96 25.70
N ASN A 4 -4.30 12.17 26.18
CA ASN A 4 -5.45 12.99 25.75
C ASN A 4 -5.33 13.48 24.29
N LYS A 5 -4.46 12.87 23.48
CA LYS A 5 -4.16 13.25 22.10
C LYS A 5 -4.41 12.06 21.18
N SER A 6 -5.33 12.24 20.23
CA SER A 6 -5.57 11.27 19.15
C SER A 6 -4.45 11.23 18.12
N LEU A 7 -3.84 12.39 17.83
CA LEU A 7 -2.71 12.55 16.91
C LEU A 7 -1.68 13.47 17.56
N TRP A 8 -0.39 13.19 17.35
CA TRP A 8 0.69 14.04 17.86
C TRP A 8 1.99 13.85 17.07
N VAL A 9 2.91 14.80 17.24
CA VAL A 9 4.30 14.67 16.82
C VAL A 9 5.15 14.47 18.07
N ASN A 10 5.99 13.43 18.11
CA ASN A 10 6.85 13.17 19.25
C ASN A 10 8.14 14.04 19.21
N ARG A 11 9.00 13.93 20.24
CA ARG A 11 10.25 14.70 20.32
C ARG A 11 11.26 14.37 19.20
N GLN A 12 11.10 13.22 18.56
CA GLN A 12 11.88 12.78 17.42
C GLN A 12 11.21 13.11 16.08
N ASN A 13 10.25 14.04 16.04
CA ASN A 13 9.49 14.42 14.84
C ASN A 13 8.70 13.28 14.16
N LEU A 14 8.44 12.17 14.87
CA LEU A 14 7.57 11.12 14.35
C LEU A 14 6.11 11.54 14.51
N LYS A 15 5.35 11.42 13.42
CA LYS A 15 3.91 11.66 13.38
C LYS A 15 3.17 10.39 13.79
N LEU A 16 2.47 10.44 14.91
CA LEU A 16 1.88 9.27 15.57
C LEU A 16 0.40 9.52 15.90
N GLY A 17 -0.32 8.44 16.13
CA GLY A 17 -1.71 8.51 16.55
C GLY A 17 -2.21 7.28 17.28
N VAL A 18 -3.33 7.45 17.96
CA VAL A 18 -4.14 6.40 18.56
C VAL A 18 -5.59 6.63 18.19
N SER A 19 -6.24 5.56 17.73
CA SER A 19 -7.62 5.61 17.29
C SER A 19 -8.41 4.42 17.84
N ALA A 20 -9.73 4.49 17.81
CA ALA A 20 -10.62 3.39 18.20
C ALA A 20 -11.26 2.74 16.96
N PHE A 21 -12.05 1.69 17.20
CA PHE A 21 -12.91 1.12 16.16
C PHE A 21 -13.81 2.18 15.51
N GLY A 22 -13.88 2.13 14.17
CA GLY A 22 -14.76 2.98 13.38
C GLY A 22 -16.24 2.73 13.65
N LEU A 23 -17.06 3.61 13.09
CA LEU A 23 -18.51 3.51 13.09
C LEU A 23 -19.02 2.74 11.87
N HIS A 24 -20.09 1.97 12.07
CA HIS A 24 -20.94 1.43 11.02
C HIS A 24 -22.37 1.95 11.25
N GLY A 25 -22.81 2.86 10.39
CA GLY A 25 -23.97 3.70 10.69
C GLY A 25 -23.74 4.53 11.96
N LYS A 26 -24.65 4.41 12.93
CA LYS A 26 -24.58 5.15 14.22
C LYS A 26 -23.89 4.38 15.35
N LYS A 27 -23.40 3.15 15.12
CA LYS A 27 -22.84 2.28 16.17
C LYS A 27 -21.37 1.97 15.90
N ILE A 28 -20.63 1.58 16.94
CA ILE A 28 -19.27 1.01 16.77
C ILE A 28 -19.40 -0.25 15.92
N GLY A 29 -18.69 -0.31 14.79
CA GLY A 29 -18.73 -1.46 13.90
C GLY A 29 -18.00 -2.67 14.49
N SER A 30 -18.37 -3.86 14.05
CA SER A 30 -17.54 -5.05 14.21
C SER A 30 -16.28 -4.96 13.34
N ILE A 31 -15.29 -5.84 13.55
CA ILE A 31 -14.08 -5.89 12.73
C ILE A 31 -14.43 -6.01 11.24
N LYS A 32 -15.35 -6.93 10.90
CA LYS A 32 -15.78 -7.14 9.51
C LYS A 32 -16.54 -5.93 8.93
N GLN A 33 -17.20 -5.13 9.75
CA GLN A 33 -17.92 -3.93 9.29
C GLN A 33 -17.01 -2.72 9.09
N ILE A 34 -15.91 -2.63 9.84
CA ILE A 34 -14.99 -1.49 9.71
C ILE A 34 -13.90 -1.73 8.67
N VAL A 35 -13.54 -2.98 8.38
CA VAL A 35 -12.62 -3.32 7.30
C VAL A 35 -13.37 -3.22 5.97
N HIS A 36 -12.81 -2.48 5.01
CA HIS A 36 -13.40 -2.28 3.69
C HIS A 36 -12.81 -3.25 2.66
N ASP A 37 -11.50 -3.42 2.67
CA ASP A 37 -10.72 -4.30 1.80
C ASP A 37 -9.43 -4.75 2.52
N GLY A 38 -8.43 -5.25 1.80
CA GLY A 38 -7.19 -5.78 2.36
C GLY A 38 -6.24 -4.72 2.98
N ASP A 39 -6.46 -3.44 2.73
CA ASP A 39 -5.57 -2.35 3.17
C ASP A 39 -6.31 -1.08 3.64
N THR A 40 -7.64 -1.10 3.65
CA THR A 40 -8.50 0.02 4.03
C THR A 40 -9.45 -0.37 5.15
N LEU A 41 -9.53 0.46 6.18
CA LEU A 41 -10.55 0.34 7.23
C LEU A 41 -10.99 1.68 7.79
N ASN A 42 -12.15 1.70 8.44
CA ASN A 42 -12.64 2.86 9.17
C ASN A 42 -12.21 2.82 10.64
N THR A 43 -11.73 3.96 11.12
CA THR A 43 -11.36 4.18 12.51
C THR A 43 -12.07 5.41 13.07
N ARG A 44 -12.01 5.60 14.39
CA ARG A 44 -12.56 6.79 15.04
C ARG A 44 -11.51 7.49 15.88
N LEU A 45 -11.35 8.79 15.62
CA LEU A 45 -10.73 9.74 16.55
C LEU A 45 -11.86 10.43 17.33
N THR A 46 -12.30 11.59 16.86
CA THR A 46 -13.58 12.22 17.24
C THR A 46 -14.72 11.74 16.34
N HIS A 47 -14.47 11.69 15.03
CA HIS A 47 -15.41 11.23 14.00
C HIS A 47 -14.87 9.99 13.27
N ASN A 48 -15.70 9.41 12.40
CA ASN A 48 -15.31 8.27 11.56
C ASN A 48 -14.37 8.75 10.46
N LEU A 49 -13.22 8.11 10.32
CA LEU A 49 -12.20 8.41 9.32
C LEU A 49 -11.77 7.12 8.63
N GLY A 50 -11.60 7.18 7.32
CA GLY A 50 -10.94 6.11 6.58
C GLY A 50 -9.45 6.10 6.87
N VAL A 51 -8.87 4.92 6.98
CA VAL A 51 -7.43 4.66 7.03
C VAL A 51 -7.09 3.82 5.82
N ARG A 52 -6.08 4.24 5.06
CA ARG A 52 -5.45 3.47 3.99
C ARG A 52 -4.03 3.12 4.41
N PHE A 53 -3.67 1.85 4.30
CA PHE A 53 -2.35 1.38 4.71
C PHE A 53 -1.29 1.97 3.79
N LEU A 54 -0.32 2.66 4.39
CA LEU A 54 0.80 3.26 3.68
C LEU A 54 1.78 2.18 3.19
N GLY A 55 2.32 2.39 1.99
CA GLY A 55 3.42 1.61 1.43
C GLY A 55 3.05 0.24 0.87
N ILE A 56 1.76 -0.12 0.85
CA ILE A 56 1.27 -1.38 0.30
C ILE A 56 0.01 -1.13 -0.53
N ASP A 57 -0.28 -2.03 -1.47
CA ASP A 57 -1.56 -2.11 -2.20
C ASP A 57 -2.08 -3.56 -2.14
N THR A 58 -3.38 -3.74 -1.93
CA THR A 58 -4.08 -5.02 -2.01
C THR A 58 -5.04 -5.04 -3.19
N PRO A 59 -5.48 -6.22 -3.68
CA PRO A 59 -6.52 -6.27 -4.70
C PRO A 59 -7.77 -5.50 -4.24
N GLU A 60 -8.32 -4.70 -5.13
CA GLU A 60 -9.40 -3.75 -4.87
C GLU A 60 -10.77 -4.45 -4.97
N THR A 61 -11.67 -4.20 -4.03
CA THR A 61 -13.05 -4.71 -4.09
C THR A 61 -13.90 -3.94 -5.11
N SER A 62 -13.66 -2.63 -5.21
CA SER A 62 -14.32 -1.72 -6.13
C SER A 62 -13.34 -0.67 -6.62
N PHE A 63 -13.59 -0.12 -7.81
CA PHE A 63 -12.78 0.97 -8.34
C PHE A 63 -13.61 1.89 -9.23
N GLN A 64 -13.10 3.09 -9.47
CA GLN A 64 -13.70 4.05 -10.40
C GLN A 64 -13.86 3.41 -11.79
N PHE A 65 -15.08 3.41 -12.34
CA PHE A 65 -15.32 2.83 -13.65
C PHE A 65 -14.84 3.78 -14.75
N PRO A 66 -14.16 3.28 -15.81
CA PRO A 66 -13.59 4.11 -16.87
C PRO A 66 -14.57 5.12 -17.44
N GLY A 67 -14.12 6.38 -17.58
CA GLY A 67 -14.95 7.48 -18.10
C GLY A 67 -16.00 8.01 -17.13
N THR A 68 -16.04 7.55 -15.88
CA THR A 68 -17.00 7.99 -14.86
C THR A 68 -16.29 8.35 -13.56
N GLN A 69 -16.98 9.01 -12.62
CA GLN A 69 -16.51 9.18 -11.23
C GLN A 69 -17.07 8.12 -10.27
N THR A 70 -17.84 7.16 -10.80
CA THR A 70 -18.57 6.18 -9.98
C THR A 70 -17.69 4.98 -9.67
N PHE A 71 -17.62 4.60 -8.40
CA PHE A 71 -17.01 3.33 -7.99
C PHE A 71 -17.97 2.18 -8.24
N ILE A 72 -17.49 1.15 -8.96
CA ILE A 72 -18.24 -0.06 -9.25
C ILE A 72 -17.45 -1.25 -8.71
N ASN A 73 -18.14 -2.18 -8.03
CA ASN A 73 -17.55 -3.43 -7.56
C ASN A 73 -16.90 -4.19 -8.73
N LEU A 74 -15.69 -4.71 -8.55
CA LEU A 74 -15.00 -5.42 -9.63
C LEU A 74 -15.68 -6.76 -10.00
N SER A 75 -16.57 -7.26 -9.15
CA SER A 75 -17.44 -8.40 -9.45
C SER A 75 -18.63 -8.04 -10.36
N ASP A 76 -18.90 -6.75 -10.61
CA ASP A 76 -19.95 -6.31 -11.51
C ASP A 76 -19.62 -6.68 -12.97
N LYS A 77 -20.63 -7.15 -13.70
CA LYS A 77 -20.50 -7.57 -15.10
C LYS A 77 -19.95 -6.48 -16.01
N LYS A 78 -20.18 -5.19 -15.69
CA LYS A 78 -19.64 -4.05 -16.44
C LYS A 78 -18.13 -4.10 -16.57
N TRP A 79 -17.41 -4.53 -15.53
CA TRP A 79 -15.96 -4.66 -15.59
C TRP A 79 -15.52 -5.80 -16.49
N ASP A 80 -16.17 -6.95 -16.40
CA ASP A 80 -15.87 -8.10 -17.25
C ASP A 80 -16.15 -7.78 -18.73
N ASP A 81 -17.24 -7.09 -19.03
CA ASP A 81 -17.55 -6.62 -20.38
C ASP A 81 -16.53 -5.58 -20.88
N PHE A 82 -16.09 -4.67 -20.02
CA PHE A 82 -15.05 -3.69 -20.36
C PHE A 82 -13.72 -4.34 -20.74
N PHE A 83 -13.27 -5.35 -19.99
CA PHE A 83 -12.03 -6.06 -20.31
C PHE A 83 -12.20 -6.95 -21.56
N ARG A 84 -13.29 -7.72 -21.69
CA ARG A 84 -13.53 -8.63 -22.81
C ARG A 84 -13.76 -7.92 -24.15
N SER A 85 -14.40 -6.76 -24.13
CA SER A 85 -14.62 -5.97 -25.36
C SER A 85 -13.35 -5.31 -25.90
N GLY A 86 -12.27 -5.28 -25.13
CA GLY A 86 -11.05 -4.57 -25.52
C GLY A 86 -11.10 -3.06 -25.33
N LYS A 87 -12.20 -2.50 -24.79
CA LYS A 87 -12.35 -1.06 -24.48
C LYS A 87 -11.25 -0.51 -23.59
N TRP A 88 -10.56 -1.36 -22.83
CA TRP A 88 -9.37 -0.98 -22.07
C TRP A 88 -8.22 -0.46 -22.95
N LYS A 89 -8.18 -0.77 -24.24
CA LYS A 89 -7.18 -0.28 -25.22
C LYS A 89 -7.51 1.08 -25.81
N GLU A 90 -8.79 1.44 -25.85
CA GLU A 90 -9.27 2.65 -26.54
C GLU A 90 -8.85 3.93 -25.80
N ASN A 91 -8.54 4.99 -26.56
CA ASN A 91 -8.23 6.33 -26.05
C ASN A 91 -7.22 6.31 -24.89
N PHE A 92 -6.18 5.49 -25.01
CA PHE A 92 -5.25 5.23 -23.95
C PHE A 92 -3.81 5.48 -24.43
N ALA A 93 -3.32 6.69 -24.16
CA ALA A 93 -1.97 7.09 -24.53
C ALA A 93 -0.97 6.52 -23.52
N ILE A 94 -0.35 5.39 -23.86
CA ILE A 94 0.77 4.78 -23.14
C ILE A 94 1.83 4.33 -24.15
N GLY A 95 3.09 4.24 -23.72
CA GLY A 95 4.18 3.73 -24.55
C GLY A 95 3.99 2.28 -24.98
N GLN A 96 4.65 1.92 -26.09
CA GLN A 96 4.48 0.62 -26.76
C GLN A 96 4.82 -0.57 -25.85
N ASP A 97 5.88 -0.47 -25.05
CA ASP A 97 6.29 -1.54 -24.12
C ASP A 97 5.22 -1.79 -23.04
N LEU A 98 4.67 -0.72 -22.46
CA LEU A 98 3.63 -0.81 -21.44
C LEU A 98 2.31 -1.33 -22.04
N TYR A 99 2.00 -0.94 -23.28
CA TYR A 99 0.87 -1.48 -24.01
C TYR A 99 1.00 -2.99 -24.24
N HIS A 100 2.18 -3.44 -24.69
CA HIS A 100 2.47 -4.87 -24.87
C HIS A 100 2.37 -5.64 -23.56
N TYR A 101 2.90 -5.08 -22.48
CA TYR A 101 2.79 -5.65 -21.14
C TYR A 101 1.32 -5.83 -20.72
N PHE A 102 0.49 -4.79 -20.84
CA PHE A 102 -0.94 -4.91 -20.51
C PHE A 102 -1.68 -5.89 -21.42
N ASN A 103 -1.36 -5.90 -22.72
CA ASN A 103 -1.96 -6.86 -23.65
C ASN A 103 -1.62 -8.30 -23.27
N ASN A 104 -0.41 -8.55 -22.76
CA ASN A 104 -0.01 -9.88 -22.30
C ASN A 104 -0.77 -10.31 -21.03
N ILE A 105 -0.86 -9.46 -20.01
CA ILE A 105 -1.47 -9.84 -18.72
C ILE A 105 -3.02 -9.82 -18.75
N ILE A 106 -3.62 -8.92 -19.53
CA ILE A 106 -5.07 -8.83 -19.69
C ILE A 106 -5.55 -9.85 -20.72
N GLY A 107 -4.78 -10.08 -21.79
CA GLY A 107 -5.11 -11.03 -22.85
C GLY A 107 -6.46 -10.74 -23.49
N ASN A 108 -7.34 -11.75 -23.54
CA ASN A 108 -8.72 -11.62 -24.02
C ASN A 108 -9.68 -11.01 -22.97
N GLY A 109 -9.18 -10.51 -21.86
CA GLY A 109 -9.96 -9.90 -20.79
C GLY A 109 -10.73 -10.89 -19.90
N LYS A 110 -10.71 -12.19 -20.20
CA LYS A 110 -11.50 -13.20 -19.47
C LYS A 110 -11.07 -13.30 -18.01
N ASN A 111 -12.06 -13.16 -17.13
CA ASN A 111 -11.91 -13.29 -15.67
C ASN A 111 -10.94 -12.29 -15.04
N VAL A 112 -10.53 -11.21 -15.72
CA VAL A 112 -9.58 -10.23 -15.14
C VAL A 112 -10.20 -9.55 -13.92
N SER A 113 -11.41 -9.00 -14.06
CA SER A 113 -12.10 -8.32 -12.97
C SER A 113 -12.55 -9.30 -11.87
N LYS A 114 -13.05 -10.48 -12.25
CA LYS A 114 -13.44 -11.54 -11.31
C LYS A 114 -12.25 -12.02 -10.47
N ASN A 115 -11.10 -12.32 -11.09
CA ASN A 115 -9.88 -12.71 -10.36
C ASN A 115 -9.48 -11.63 -9.35
N HIS A 116 -9.51 -10.36 -9.75
CA HIS A 116 -9.19 -9.25 -8.86
C HIS A 116 -10.17 -9.16 -7.68
N ALA A 117 -11.48 -9.25 -7.94
CA ALA A 117 -12.52 -9.19 -6.91
C ALA A 117 -12.46 -10.36 -5.92
N ASP A 118 -12.25 -11.59 -6.42
CA ASP A 118 -12.16 -12.79 -5.58
C ASP A 118 -10.94 -12.69 -4.65
N LEU A 119 -9.77 -12.28 -5.19
CA LEU A 119 -8.56 -12.10 -4.39
C LEU A 119 -8.65 -10.91 -3.42
N ALA A 120 -9.41 -9.86 -3.76
CA ALA A 120 -9.71 -8.75 -2.86
C ALA A 120 -10.50 -9.22 -1.63
N GLY A 121 -11.49 -10.08 -1.84
CA GLY A 121 -12.25 -10.71 -0.77
C GLY A 121 -11.38 -11.58 0.16
N GLU A 122 -10.39 -12.29 -0.39
CA GLU A 122 -9.44 -13.06 0.42
C GLU A 122 -8.45 -12.17 1.18
N ALA A 123 -7.97 -11.08 0.57
CA ALA A 123 -7.12 -10.11 1.24
C ALA A 123 -7.84 -9.42 2.41
N GLU A 124 -9.12 -9.07 2.23
CA GLU A 124 -9.97 -8.52 3.28
C GLU A 124 -10.18 -9.53 4.43
N LYS A 125 -10.51 -10.79 4.10
CA LYS A 125 -10.64 -11.87 5.10
C LYS A 125 -9.34 -12.07 5.89
N SER A 126 -8.18 -11.98 5.22
CA SER A 126 -6.87 -12.03 5.89
C SER A 126 -6.72 -10.91 6.90
N LEU A 127 -7.00 -9.66 6.52
CA LEU A 127 -6.90 -8.52 7.42
C LEU A 127 -7.85 -8.66 8.61
N VAL A 128 -9.11 -9.04 8.35
CA VAL A 128 -10.11 -9.31 9.38
C VAL A 128 -9.62 -10.40 10.35
N LYS A 129 -8.99 -11.47 9.86
CA LYS A 129 -8.44 -12.55 10.69
C LYS A 129 -7.30 -12.05 11.57
N ILE A 130 -6.37 -11.27 11.02
CA ILE A 130 -5.23 -10.71 11.75
C ILE A 130 -5.71 -9.80 12.89
N ILE A 131 -6.62 -8.86 12.59
CA ILE A 131 -7.18 -7.94 13.60
C ILE A 131 -7.99 -8.71 14.66
N ASN A 132 -8.79 -9.70 14.24
CA ASN A 132 -9.54 -10.54 15.17
C ASN A 132 -8.64 -11.29 16.15
N SER A 133 -7.47 -11.75 15.70
CA SER A 133 -6.51 -12.45 16.56
C SER A 133 -6.01 -11.53 17.67
N ASP A 134 -5.55 -10.33 17.31
CA ASP A 134 -5.11 -9.32 18.28
C ASP A 134 -6.26 -8.88 19.20
N PHE A 135 -7.47 -8.68 18.66
CA PHE A 135 -8.65 -8.29 19.41
C PHE A 135 -9.03 -9.34 20.45
N LYS A 136 -9.16 -10.61 20.06
CA LYS A 136 -9.45 -11.72 20.99
C LYS A 136 -8.39 -11.83 22.08
N LYS A 137 -7.11 -11.72 21.69
CA LYS A 137 -5.97 -11.81 22.61
C LYS A 137 -5.93 -10.67 23.63
N SER A 138 -6.36 -9.47 23.24
CA SER A 138 -6.43 -8.30 24.13
C SER A 138 -7.46 -8.44 25.27
N LYS A 139 -8.49 -9.28 25.08
CA LYS A 139 -9.66 -9.39 25.97
C LYS A 139 -10.39 -8.04 26.20
N LYS A 140 -10.21 -7.06 25.31
CA LYS A 140 -10.89 -5.76 25.34
C LYS A 140 -12.24 -5.84 24.63
N SER A 141 -13.12 -4.89 24.93
CA SER A 141 -14.33 -4.64 24.15
C SER A 141 -14.02 -3.77 22.94
N THR A 142 -14.89 -3.75 21.93
CA THR A 142 -14.77 -2.85 20.76
C THR A 142 -14.74 -1.36 21.14
N ARG A 143 -15.29 -1.00 22.32
CA ARG A 143 -15.24 0.38 22.86
C ARG A 143 -13.88 0.74 23.45
N SER A 144 -13.11 -0.24 23.91
CA SER A 144 -11.85 -0.02 24.64
C SER A 144 -10.60 -0.47 23.89
N PHE A 145 -10.76 -1.25 22.82
CA PHE A 145 -9.65 -1.60 21.94
C PHE A 145 -9.25 -0.39 21.09
N THR A 146 -7.96 -0.09 21.06
CA THR A 146 -7.40 1.01 20.27
C THR A 146 -6.36 0.54 19.27
N PHE A 147 -6.27 1.22 18.13
CA PHE A 147 -5.18 1.07 17.17
C PHE A 147 -4.09 2.11 17.44
N PHE A 148 -2.86 1.75 17.11
CA PHE A 148 -1.73 2.65 17.00
C PHE A 148 -1.46 2.96 15.53
N MET A 149 -1.18 4.22 15.23
CA MET A 149 -0.90 4.73 13.89
C MET A 149 0.48 5.38 13.85
N ALA A 150 1.25 5.07 12.82
CA ALA A 150 2.49 5.77 12.49
C ALA A 150 2.42 6.28 11.04
N PHE A 151 2.58 7.59 10.87
CA PHE A 151 2.43 8.26 9.58
C PHE A 151 3.78 8.49 8.91
N GLY A 152 3.77 8.52 7.57
CA GLY A 152 4.93 8.88 6.78
C GLY A 152 5.13 10.40 6.70
N ASN A 153 5.78 10.84 5.62
CA ASN A 153 5.77 12.25 5.26
C ASN A 153 4.34 12.71 4.95
N ASP A 154 3.64 11.92 4.14
CA ASP A 154 2.24 12.18 3.79
C ASP A 154 1.33 11.57 4.86
N PHE A 155 0.30 12.33 5.24
CA PHE A 155 -0.61 11.98 6.33
C PHE A 155 -2.05 11.73 5.86
N LEU A 156 -2.44 12.29 4.72
CA LEU A 156 -3.73 12.09 4.06
C LEU A 156 -3.52 11.73 2.59
N ASP A 157 -4.43 10.92 2.04
CA ASP A 157 -4.56 10.77 0.59
C ASP A 157 -5.52 11.81 -0.01
N GLY A 158 -5.63 11.83 -1.33
CA GLY A 158 -6.52 12.74 -2.06
C GLY A 158 -8.01 12.54 -1.81
N TYR A 159 -8.42 11.47 -1.13
CA TYR A 159 -9.80 11.21 -0.70
C TYR A 159 -10.04 11.57 0.77
N GLY A 160 -9.03 12.12 1.46
CA GLY A 160 -9.12 12.49 2.87
C GLY A 160 -8.99 11.31 3.84
N ARG A 161 -8.47 10.16 3.40
CA ARG A 161 -8.17 9.02 4.28
C ARG A 161 -6.80 9.19 4.91
N LEU A 162 -6.67 8.79 6.17
CA LEU A 162 -5.40 8.73 6.89
C LEU A 162 -4.46 7.73 6.22
N LEU A 163 -3.24 8.15 5.90
CA LEU A 163 -2.19 7.30 5.33
C LEU A 163 -1.18 6.89 6.40
N CYS A 164 -1.28 5.65 6.89
CA CYS A 164 -0.42 5.21 7.99
C CYS A 164 -0.08 3.72 7.98
N TYR A 165 0.90 3.38 8.80
CA TYR A 165 1.10 2.02 9.31
C TYR A 165 0.19 1.84 10.52
N LEU A 166 -0.72 0.88 10.42
CA LEU A 166 -1.70 0.60 11.47
C LEU A 166 -1.31 -0.65 12.24
N ASN A 167 -1.53 -0.66 13.55
CA ASN A 167 -1.34 -1.86 14.36
C ASN A 167 -2.24 -1.83 15.60
N SER A 168 -2.36 -2.93 16.33
CA SER A 168 -2.96 -2.90 17.67
C SER A 168 -2.10 -2.04 18.61
N ALA A 169 -2.71 -1.18 19.40
CA ALA A 169 -1.98 -0.44 20.43
C ALA A 169 -1.48 -1.40 21.52
N THR A 170 -0.25 -1.18 22.01
CA THR A 170 0.35 -2.06 23.03
C THR A 170 -0.42 -2.03 24.36
N ASP A 171 -1.12 -0.94 24.63
CA ASP A 171 -1.95 -0.76 25.83
C ASP A 171 -3.20 -1.64 25.85
N ASN A 172 -3.51 -2.29 24.71
CA ASN A 172 -4.54 -3.34 24.67
C ASN A 172 -4.12 -4.59 25.46
N PHE A 173 -2.82 -4.83 25.68
CA PHE A 173 -2.30 -6.07 26.24
C PHE A 173 -1.71 -5.87 27.63
N LYS A 174 -1.93 -6.85 28.53
CA LYS A 174 -1.42 -6.81 29.91
C LYS A 174 0.02 -7.31 30.02
N ASN A 175 0.31 -8.48 29.47
CA ASN A 175 1.62 -9.11 29.58
C ASN A 175 2.62 -8.56 28.54
N GLN A 176 3.91 -8.67 28.83
CA GLN A 176 4.97 -8.14 27.99
C GLN A 176 5.14 -8.92 26.67
N LYS A 177 4.98 -10.25 26.71
CA LYS A 177 5.10 -11.12 25.53
C LYS A 177 4.17 -10.69 24.39
N ASP A 178 2.92 -10.38 24.70
CA ASP A 178 1.92 -9.97 23.72
C ASP A 178 2.19 -8.57 23.17
N LYS A 179 2.68 -7.66 24.03
CA LYS A 179 3.13 -6.33 23.61
C LYS A 179 4.28 -6.44 22.62
N ASP A 180 5.26 -7.29 22.91
CA ASP A 180 6.43 -7.49 22.06
C ASP A 180 6.07 -8.15 20.74
N GLU A 181 5.16 -9.13 20.75
CA GLU A 181 4.66 -9.76 19.53
C GLU A 181 3.99 -8.75 18.60
N VAL A 182 3.10 -7.90 19.14
CA VAL A 182 2.40 -6.90 18.33
C VAL A 182 3.35 -5.85 17.79
N LYS A 183 4.35 -5.41 18.57
CA LYS A 183 5.35 -4.41 18.13
C LYS A 183 6.19 -4.86 16.93
N LYS A 184 6.35 -6.17 16.70
CA LYS A 184 7.23 -6.68 15.63
C LYS A 184 6.80 -6.15 14.26
N PHE A 185 5.52 -6.34 13.93
CA PHE A 185 4.97 -6.05 12.60
C PHE A 185 3.60 -5.40 12.69
N SER A 186 3.45 -4.29 11.97
CA SER A 186 2.17 -3.64 11.67
C SER A 186 1.25 -4.54 10.86
N TYR A 187 -0.04 -4.19 10.78
CA TYR A 187 -0.98 -4.86 9.89
C TYR A 187 -0.57 -4.75 8.42
N ASN A 188 0.06 -3.64 8.03
CA ASN A 188 0.62 -3.47 6.70
C ASN A 188 1.66 -4.57 6.39
N GLU A 189 2.64 -4.74 7.28
CA GLU A 189 3.70 -5.74 7.15
C GLU A 189 3.16 -7.17 7.23
N ARG A 190 2.14 -7.43 8.05
CA ARG A 190 1.51 -8.76 8.14
C ARG A 190 0.76 -9.13 6.86
N GLN A 191 0.12 -8.17 6.17
CA GLN A 191 -0.50 -8.42 4.87
C GLN A 191 0.53 -8.74 3.78
N LEU A 192 1.69 -8.05 3.77
CA LEU A 192 2.81 -8.40 2.89
C LEU A 192 3.32 -9.81 3.17
N ALA A 193 3.59 -10.14 4.44
CA ALA A 193 4.08 -11.47 4.85
C ALA A 193 3.09 -12.60 4.55
N ALA A 194 1.79 -12.31 4.58
CA ALA A 194 0.73 -13.25 4.23
C ALA A 194 0.56 -13.43 2.71
N GLY A 195 1.20 -12.60 1.89
CA GLY A 195 1.07 -12.62 0.43
C GLY A 195 -0.25 -12.03 -0.08
N TRP A 196 -0.92 -11.19 0.69
CA TRP A 196 -2.20 -10.56 0.29
C TRP A 196 -2.04 -9.11 -0.16
N ALA A 197 -0.83 -8.55 -0.02
CA ALA A 197 -0.49 -7.21 -0.47
C ALA A 197 0.79 -7.23 -1.30
N VAL A 198 0.88 -6.26 -2.21
CA VAL A 198 2.11 -5.89 -2.91
C VAL A 198 2.69 -4.63 -2.28
N PRO A 199 4.01 -4.43 -2.32
CA PRO A 199 4.59 -3.18 -1.89
C PRO A 199 4.32 -2.09 -2.91
N TYR A 200 3.99 -0.90 -2.42
CA TYR A 200 3.90 0.32 -3.22
C TYR A 200 4.74 1.41 -2.54
N PHE A 201 6.05 1.20 -2.58
CA PHE A 201 7.02 2.09 -1.93
C PHE A 201 7.10 3.40 -2.70
N ILE A 202 6.81 4.51 -2.00
CA ILE A 202 6.81 5.85 -2.58
C ILE A 202 7.72 6.70 -1.73
N TRP A 203 8.71 7.35 -2.33
CA TRP A 203 9.55 8.31 -1.62
C TRP A 203 8.75 9.56 -1.24
N PRO A 204 8.93 10.11 -0.03
CA PRO A 204 9.81 9.64 1.06
C PRO A 204 9.13 8.74 2.10
N ASN A 205 7.94 8.24 1.80
CA ASN A 205 7.10 7.40 2.67
C ASN A 205 7.57 5.94 2.81
N ILE A 206 8.86 5.67 2.64
CA ILE A 206 9.41 4.31 2.68
C ILE A 206 9.64 3.80 4.11
N GLN A 207 9.64 4.69 5.10
CA GLN A 207 9.74 4.33 6.51
C GLN A 207 9.16 5.43 7.41
N PRO A 208 8.00 5.22 8.07
CA PRO A 208 7.38 6.23 8.93
C PRO A 208 8.16 6.47 10.22
N PHE A 209 9.09 5.57 10.58
CA PHE A 209 9.88 5.62 11.81
C PHE A 209 11.25 6.24 11.65
N LEU A 210 11.65 6.61 10.43
CA LEU A 210 12.82 7.45 10.25
C LEU A 210 12.32 8.88 10.18
N SER A 211 12.73 9.70 11.15
CA SER A 211 12.63 11.15 11.04
C SER A 211 13.67 11.64 10.03
N ILE A 212 13.52 11.23 8.77
CA ILE A 212 14.37 11.69 7.69
C ILE A 212 13.86 13.07 7.31
N LYS A 213 14.75 14.04 7.31
CA LYS A 213 14.53 15.25 6.52
C LYS A 213 14.78 14.88 5.05
N ALA A 214 13.78 14.23 4.45
CA ALA A 214 13.96 13.46 3.21
C ALA A 214 14.50 14.27 2.04
N PHE A 215 14.27 15.58 2.02
CA PHE A 215 14.69 16.46 0.93
C PHE A 215 15.99 17.22 1.21
N LEU A 216 16.68 16.93 2.33
CA LEU A 216 18.02 17.46 2.51
C LEU A 216 18.99 16.81 1.53
N ARG A 217 19.93 17.62 1.01
CA ARG A 217 20.93 17.21 0.02
C ARG A 217 21.60 15.91 0.42
N GLU A 218 22.00 15.78 1.68
CA GLU A 218 22.68 14.59 2.17
C GLU A 218 21.83 13.32 2.15
N ASN A 219 20.49 13.40 2.05
CA ASN A 219 19.63 12.22 1.98
C ASN A 219 19.25 11.84 0.55
N VAL A 220 19.46 12.74 -0.42
CA VAL A 220 19.12 12.54 -1.83
C VAL A 220 20.36 12.31 -2.70
N LEU A 221 21.54 12.82 -2.32
CA LEU A 221 22.80 12.51 -3.03
C LEU A 221 22.95 10.99 -3.22
N PRO A 222 23.19 10.47 -4.44
CA PRO A 222 23.10 9.03 -4.73
C PRO A 222 23.83 8.13 -3.72
N LYS A 223 25.10 8.42 -3.42
CA LYS A 223 25.89 7.66 -2.43
C LYS A 223 25.22 7.60 -1.04
N ASN A 224 24.70 8.72 -0.58
CA ASN A 224 24.10 8.80 0.74
C ASN A 224 22.67 8.26 0.75
N PHE A 225 21.91 8.46 -0.33
CA PHE A 225 20.63 7.82 -0.56
C PHE A 225 20.76 6.30 -0.41
N TRP A 226 21.74 5.67 -1.07
CA TRP A 226 21.97 4.24 -0.92
C TRP A 226 22.43 3.85 0.48
N THR A 227 23.21 4.68 1.15
CA THR A 227 23.54 4.48 2.57
C THR A 227 22.30 4.51 3.46
N LEU A 228 21.33 5.36 3.15
CA LEU A 228 20.04 5.45 3.83
C LEU A 228 19.17 4.23 3.52
N ILE A 229 19.08 3.81 2.25
CA ILE A 229 18.36 2.60 1.84
C ILE A 229 18.89 1.37 2.58
N LYS A 230 20.22 1.19 2.64
CA LYS A 230 20.88 0.09 3.39
C LYS A 230 20.50 0.05 4.87
N LYS A 231 20.28 1.23 5.48
CA LYS A 231 19.93 1.37 6.89
C LYS A 231 18.42 1.25 7.12
N ALA A 232 17.61 1.27 6.06
CA ALA A 232 16.15 1.18 6.13
C ALA A 232 15.69 -0.26 6.37
N SER A 233 15.92 -0.77 7.59
CA SER A 233 15.61 -2.16 7.97
C SER A 233 14.16 -2.55 7.72
N LYS A 234 13.21 -1.61 7.86
CA LYS A 234 11.78 -1.85 7.58
C LYS A 234 11.50 -2.01 6.09
N LEU A 235 12.17 -1.24 5.23
CA LEU A 235 12.11 -1.44 3.78
C LEU A 235 12.64 -2.82 3.42
N HIS A 236 13.83 -3.19 3.90
CA HIS A 236 14.40 -4.52 3.65
C HIS A 236 13.50 -5.66 4.14
N GLN A 237 12.90 -5.51 5.33
CA GLN A 237 11.99 -6.51 5.87
C GLN A 237 10.71 -6.65 5.02
N ALA A 238 10.13 -5.54 4.58
CA ALA A 238 8.97 -5.56 3.69
C ALA A 238 9.29 -6.24 2.35
N ARG A 239 10.46 -5.94 1.76
CA ARG A 239 10.94 -6.60 0.54
C ARG A 239 11.08 -8.11 0.75
N LYS A 240 11.72 -8.51 1.86
CA LYS A 240 11.89 -9.91 2.21
C LYS A 240 10.54 -10.63 2.37
N PHE A 241 9.57 -10.02 3.05
CA PHE A 241 8.25 -10.63 3.23
C PHE A 241 7.56 -10.94 1.91
N VAL A 242 7.61 -10.03 0.95
CA VAL A 242 6.99 -10.21 -0.36
C VAL A 242 7.75 -11.27 -1.16
N GLY A 243 9.09 -11.22 -1.16
CA GLY A 243 9.93 -12.24 -1.80
C GLY A 243 9.66 -13.64 -1.23
N ASP A 244 9.60 -13.78 0.10
CA ASP A 244 9.28 -15.04 0.77
C ASP A 244 7.86 -15.52 0.43
N ALA A 245 6.86 -14.62 0.40
CA ALA A 245 5.48 -14.95 0.05
C ALA A 245 5.36 -15.42 -1.40
N ARG A 246 6.07 -14.77 -2.32
CA ARG A 246 6.16 -15.15 -3.73
C ARG A 246 6.84 -16.50 -3.91
N LEU A 247 7.99 -16.74 -3.28
CA LEU A 247 8.68 -18.04 -3.30
C LEU A 247 7.83 -19.16 -2.68
N SER A 248 7.02 -18.83 -1.67
CA SER A 248 6.12 -19.78 -1.02
C SER A 248 4.76 -19.92 -1.71
N ASN A 249 4.56 -19.29 -2.88
CA ASN A 249 3.32 -19.37 -3.65
C ASN A 249 2.06 -18.92 -2.89
N LYS A 250 2.17 -17.88 -2.03
CA LYS A 250 1.10 -17.44 -1.13
C LYS A 250 0.22 -16.34 -1.74
N GLY A 251 -1.07 -16.40 -1.38
CA GLY A 251 -2.05 -15.34 -1.67
C GLY A 251 -2.09 -14.96 -3.14
N ILE A 252 -1.84 -13.69 -3.44
CA ILE A 252 -1.86 -13.13 -4.80
C ILE A 252 -0.73 -13.66 -5.70
N PHE A 253 0.29 -14.30 -5.12
CA PHE A 253 1.41 -14.89 -5.84
C PHE A 253 1.20 -16.37 -6.17
N ASN A 254 0.06 -16.95 -5.81
CA ASN A 254 -0.24 -18.36 -6.08
C ASN A 254 -0.23 -18.64 -7.59
N SER A 255 0.66 -19.50 -8.06
CA SER A 255 0.88 -19.85 -9.47
C SER A 255 -0.35 -20.45 -10.15
N THR A 256 -1.28 -21.06 -9.43
CA THR A 256 -2.52 -21.61 -10.01
C THR A 256 -3.63 -20.57 -10.11
N ASN A 257 -3.55 -19.48 -9.35
CA ASN A 257 -4.50 -18.38 -9.39
C ASN A 257 -3.82 -17.04 -9.00
N PRO A 258 -2.85 -16.55 -9.80
CA PRO A 258 -2.14 -15.33 -9.46
C PRO A 258 -3.05 -14.12 -9.70
N LEU A 259 -2.77 -13.02 -9.03
CA LEU A 259 -3.40 -11.76 -9.38
C LEU A 259 -2.96 -11.33 -10.77
N LYS A 260 -3.92 -11.23 -11.71
CA LYS A 260 -3.63 -10.94 -13.11
C LYS A 260 -3.23 -9.49 -13.38
N LEU A 261 -3.90 -8.57 -12.69
CA LEU A 261 -3.74 -7.12 -12.87
C LEU A 261 -3.55 -6.50 -11.50
N MET A 262 -2.47 -5.74 -11.32
CA MET A 262 -2.12 -5.19 -10.02
C MET A 262 -2.99 -3.97 -9.67
N PRO A 263 -3.17 -3.61 -8.39
CA PRO A 263 -4.04 -2.48 -8.01
C PRO A 263 -3.61 -1.14 -8.63
N PHE A 264 -2.29 -0.88 -8.65
CA PHE A 264 -1.72 0.28 -9.34
C PHE A 264 -1.98 0.27 -10.85
N GLU A 265 -2.04 -0.91 -11.48
CA GLU A 265 -2.27 -1.06 -12.91
C GLU A 265 -3.75 -0.94 -13.26
N LEU A 266 -4.64 -1.47 -12.41
CA LEU A 266 -6.07 -1.21 -12.49
C LEU A 266 -6.36 0.29 -12.49
N ARG A 267 -5.64 1.06 -11.67
CA ARG A 267 -5.76 2.53 -11.63
C ARG A 267 -5.36 3.20 -12.94
N ILE A 268 -4.29 2.73 -13.56
CA ILE A 268 -3.83 3.19 -14.88
C ILE A 268 -4.90 2.91 -15.96
N ILE A 269 -5.39 1.66 -16.02
CA ILE A 269 -6.41 1.22 -16.98
C ILE A 269 -7.73 1.98 -16.79
N SER A 270 -8.18 2.07 -15.54
CA SER A 270 -9.43 2.74 -15.16
C SER A 270 -9.42 4.21 -15.56
N ARG A 271 -8.35 4.92 -15.21
CA ARG A 271 -8.24 6.37 -15.40
C ARG A 271 -7.78 6.76 -16.80
N LYS A 272 -7.37 5.79 -17.63
CA LYS A 272 -6.80 6.02 -18.96
C LYS A 272 -5.64 7.03 -18.92
N LYS A 273 -4.83 6.94 -17.86
CA LYS A 273 -3.72 7.86 -17.59
C LYS A 273 -2.44 7.07 -17.38
N SER A 274 -1.37 7.44 -18.10
CA SER A 274 -0.04 6.90 -17.86
C SER A 274 0.36 7.02 -16.39
N PRO A 275 1.20 6.10 -15.88
CA PRO A 275 1.84 6.28 -14.59
C PRO A 275 2.59 7.61 -14.54
N ASP A 276 2.56 8.27 -13.39
CA ASP A 276 3.13 9.62 -13.18
C ASP A 276 4.24 9.63 -12.11
N ARG A 277 4.86 8.47 -11.85
CA ARG A 277 5.93 8.33 -10.87
C ARG A 277 7.12 7.60 -11.48
N TYR A 278 8.27 8.26 -11.47
CA TYR A 278 9.55 7.67 -11.85
C TYR A 278 9.92 6.54 -10.90
N VAL A 279 10.84 5.67 -11.29
CA VAL A 279 11.17 4.48 -10.50
C VAL A 279 12.67 4.32 -10.34
N ILE A 280 13.11 4.08 -9.10
CA ILE A 280 14.45 3.59 -8.78
C ILE A 280 14.38 2.07 -8.67
N ASP A 281 15.29 1.36 -9.34
CA ASP A 281 15.49 -0.06 -9.16
C ASP A 281 16.34 -0.33 -7.90
N LEU A 282 15.72 -0.88 -6.87
CA LEU A 282 16.37 -1.18 -5.59
C LEU A 282 17.34 -2.37 -5.64
N ARG A 283 17.54 -2.99 -6.81
CA ARG A 283 18.56 -4.01 -7.07
C ARG A 283 19.88 -3.38 -7.53
N ASP A 284 19.79 -2.25 -8.23
CA ASP A 284 20.93 -1.57 -8.84
C ASP A 284 21.60 -0.60 -7.85
N GLU A 285 22.03 -1.16 -6.71
CA GLU A 285 22.61 -0.39 -5.64
C GLU A 285 23.85 0.41 -6.10
N GLY A 286 23.90 1.69 -5.73
CA GLY A 286 24.98 2.60 -6.13
C GLY A 286 24.71 3.37 -7.43
N ASN A 287 23.71 2.97 -8.22
CA ASN A 287 23.31 3.70 -9.43
C ASN A 287 22.56 5.01 -9.08
N ASN A 288 22.60 5.99 -9.97
CA ASN A 288 21.92 7.28 -9.85
C ASN A 288 20.84 7.48 -10.93
N VAL A 289 20.29 6.40 -11.47
CA VAL A 289 19.31 6.43 -12.55
C VAL A 289 17.88 6.43 -12.01
N LEU A 290 17.07 7.34 -12.56
CA LEU A 290 15.61 7.32 -12.48
C LEU A 290 15.05 6.75 -13.78
N LEU A 291 14.33 5.64 -13.69
CA LEU A 291 13.55 5.11 -14.81
C LEU A 291 12.30 5.96 -15.02
N LYS A 292 11.89 6.14 -16.27
CA LYS A 292 10.61 6.80 -16.58
C LYS A 292 9.45 6.00 -16.00
N ALA A 293 8.34 6.68 -15.75
CA ALA A 293 7.23 6.09 -15.02
C ALA A 293 6.68 4.79 -15.65
N GLU A 294 6.65 4.68 -16.98
CA GLU A 294 6.20 3.49 -17.71
C GLU A 294 7.21 2.34 -17.70
N GLU A 295 8.48 2.63 -17.41
CA GLU A 295 9.57 1.65 -17.39
C GLU A 295 9.59 0.81 -16.11
N TYR A 296 8.64 1.00 -15.19
CA TYR A 296 8.50 0.18 -13.99
C TYR A 296 8.43 -1.33 -14.30
N ILE A 297 7.92 -1.69 -15.49
CA ILE A 297 7.82 -3.06 -15.99
C ILE A 297 9.19 -3.72 -16.22
N LYS A 298 10.26 -2.92 -16.36
CA LYS A 298 11.64 -3.42 -16.51
C LYS A 298 12.20 -3.98 -15.20
N ILE A 299 11.57 -3.68 -14.07
CA ILE A 299 11.90 -4.22 -12.75
C ILE A 299 10.92 -5.38 -12.48
N PRO A 300 11.34 -6.65 -12.56
CA PRO A 300 10.44 -7.80 -12.55
C PRO A 300 9.61 -7.95 -11.27
N HIS A 301 10.15 -7.52 -10.14
CA HIS A 301 9.56 -7.71 -8.83
C HIS A 301 9.18 -6.36 -8.21
N GLN A 302 7.97 -6.28 -7.66
CA GLN A 302 7.44 -5.03 -7.13
C GLN A 302 8.16 -4.59 -5.86
N GLU A 303 8.63 -5.55 -5.06
CA GLU A 303 9.49 -5.29 -3.90
C GLU A 303 10.79 -4.57 -4.26
N ASP A 304 11.17 -4.55 -5.52
CA ASP A 304 12.39 -3.88 -5.98
C ASP A 304 12.11 -2.48 -6.58
N ARG A 305 10.86 -2.03 -6.57
CA ARG A 305 10.45 -0.74 -7.15
C ARG A 305 10.31 0.31 -6.05
N LEU A 306 11.06 1.40 -6.17
CA LEU A 306 10.81 2.62 -5.38
C LEU A 306 10.31 3.73 -6.29
N HIS A 307 9.06 4.14 -6.09
CA HIS A 307 8.43 5.19 -6.86
C HIS A 307 8.81 6.58 -6.34
N ILE A 308 9.18 7.46 -7.25
CA ILE A 308 9.48 8.87 -7.01
C ILE A 308 8.38 9.71 -7.65
N PRO A 309 7.54 10.39 -6.85
CA PRO A 309 6.57 11.37 -7.36
C PRO A 309 7.22 12.40 -8.28
N THR A 310 6.55 12.75 -9.38
CA THR A 310 7.09 13.65 -10.41
C THR A 310 7.52 15.00 -9.82
N GLU A 311 6.78 15.52 -8.84
CA GLU A 311 7.08 16.76 -8.12
C GLU A 311 8.44 16.74 -7.38
N TYR A 312 8.97 15.55 -7.06
CA TYR A 312 10.26 15.42 -6.39
C TYR A 312 11.43 15.15 -7.35
N VAL A 313 11.15 14.81 -8.61
CA VAL A 313 12.20 14.52 -9.62
C VAL A 313 13.21 15.66 -9.79
N PRO A 314 12.80 16.95 -9.85
CA PRO A 314 13.77 18.04 -9.96
C PRO A 314 14.80 18.05 -8.82
N ILE A 315 14.39 17.69 -7.59
CA ILE A 315 15.30 17.62 -6.43
C ILE A 315 16.34 16.52 -6.64
N PHE A 316 15.92 15.35 -7.13
CA PHE A 316 16.84 14.26 -7.44
C PHE A 316 17.82 14.67 -8.55
N GLN A 317 17.37 15.31 -9.62
CA GLN A 317 18.24 15.76 -10.70
C GLN A 317 19.29 16.78 -10.23
N VAL A 318 18.88 17.76 -9.41
CA VAL A 318 19.80 18.75 -8.81
C VAL A 318 20.89 18.07 -7.98
N PHE A 319 20.58 16.92 -7.37
CA PHE A 319 21.54 16.16 -6.56
C PHE A 319 22.21 15.00 -7.31
N GLY A 320 22.25 15.07 -8.65
CA GLY A 320 23.08 14.22 -9.47
C GLY A 320 22.44 12.91 -9.90
N TRP A 321 21.11 12.81 -9.84
CA TRP A 321 20.37 11.72 -10.50
C TRP A 321 20.13 12.03 -11.97
N VAL A 322 20.11 10.99 -12.80
CA VAL A 322 19.86 11.10 -14.25
C VAL A 322 18.61 10.34 -14.62
N ILE A 323 17.77 10.93 -15.47
CA ILE A 323 16.62 10.22 -16.04
C ILE A 323 17.14 9.36 -17.20
N LYS A 324 16.84 8.06 -17.17
CA LYS A 324 17.16 7.18 -18.30
C LYS A 324 16.40 7.66 -19.53
N GLN A 325 17.14 7.95 -20.60
CA GLN A 325 16.56 8.42 -21.86
C GLN A 325 15.77 7.32 -22.56
#